data_AF-A0A6G3MMR5-F1
#
_entry.id   AF-A0A6G3MMR5-F1
#
_cell.length_a   1.000
_cell.length_b   1.000
_cell.length_c   1.000
_cell.angle_alpha   90.00
_cell.angle_beta   90.00
_cell.angle_gamma   90.00
#
_symmetry.space_group_name_H-M   'P 1'
#
loop_
_entity.id
_entity.type
_entity.pdbx_description
1 polymer ?
#
loop_
_entity_poly.entity_id
_entity_poly.type
_entity_poly.pdbx_seq_one_letter_code
_entity_poly.pdbx_strand_id
1 'polypeptide(L)'
;LEFYYTSIKSKRVVIISDNDSTITRDEFYNNSSLEITSRNTIKNMAIQSFSVYDIIIIDTMAYIKSFRYEIYCACKAQRQKHLILHVSTDIEKCIVMNSNKDSTRYSETTIRSIVDRFEYPNLNDRWDFPLLSVDIY
;
A
#
# COMPACT_ATOMS: atom_id res chain seq x y z
N LEU A 1 5.49 15.11 1.67
CA LEU A 1 6.02 13.99 0.88
C LEU A 1 6.41 14.41 -0.54
N GLU A 2 5.62 15.23 -1.26
CA GLU A 2 6.00 15.73 -2.61
C GLU A 2 7.35 16.46 -2.69
N PHE A 3 7.73 17.23 -1.65
CA PHE A 3 8.93 18.08 -1.69
C PHE A 3 10.27 17.32 -1.53
N TYR A 4 10.27 16.07 -1.04
CA TYR A 4 11.51 15.32 -0.76
C TYR A 4 12.00 14.49 -1.97
N TYR A 5 11.11 14.18 -2.92
CA TYR A 5 11.45 13.34 -4.07
C TYR A 5 12.12 14.11 -5.22
N THR A 6 12.03 15.44 -5.24
CA THR A 6 12.58 16.28 -6.31
C THR A 6 14.11 16.41 -6.28
N SER A 7 14.82 15.75 -5.34
CA SER A 7 16.27 15.89 -5.17
C SER A 7 17.09 14.60 -5.34
N ILE A 8 16.55 13.51 -5.92
CA ILE A 8 17.34 12.30 -6.23
C ILE A 8 17.34 12.01 -7.73
N LYS A 9 18.08 12.84 -8.50
CA LYS A 9 18.40 12.67 -9.94
C LYS A 9 17.19 12.58 -10.89
N SER A 10 17.43 12.69 -12.20
CA SER A 10 16.45 12.68 -13.30
C SER A 10 15.68 11.35 -13.48
N LYS A 11 15.09 10.81 -12.42
CA LYS A 11 14.33 9.57 -12.40
C LYS A 11 12.83 9.87 -12.48
N ARG A 12 12.13 9.14 -13.35
CA ARG A 12 10.68 9.24 -13.48
C ARG A 12 10.04 8.42 -12.36
N VAL A 13 9.38 9.10 -11.42
CA VAL A 13 8.72 8.47 -10.27
C VAL A 13 7.21 8.60 -10.42
N VAL A 14 6.48 7.53 -10.13
CA VAL A 14 5.01 7.56 -10.02
C VAL A 14 4.56 6.96 -8.68
N ILE A 15 3.52 7.57 -8.11
CA ILE A 15 2.83 7.06 -6.92
C ILE A 15 1.46 6.57 -7.36
N ILE A 16 1.14 5.33 -7.03
CA ILE A 16 -0.15 4.69 -7.27
C ILE A 16 -0.78 4.45 -5.90
N SER A 17 -1.96 5.04 -5.64
CA SER A 17 -2.64 4.93 -4.35
C SER A 17 -4.13 4.61 -4.50
N ASP A 18 -4.75 4.10 -3.43
CA ASP A 18 -6.20 3.86 -3.33
C ASP A 18 -6.97 5.00 -2.63
N ASN A 19 -6.37 6.19 -2.55
CA ASN A 19 -7.00 7.37 -1.97
C ASN A 19 -7.99 8.00 -2.95
N ASP A 20 -9.08 7.28 -3.23
CA ASP A 20 -10.23 7.80 -3.97
C ASP A 20 -11.07 8.70 -3.06
N SER A 21 -11.35 9.92 -3.50
CA SER A 21 -12.14 10.91 -2.76
C SER A 21 -13.65 10.67 -2.86
N THR A 22 -14.11 9.75 -3.71
CA THR A 22 -15.55 9.57 -4.00
C THR A 22 -16.29 8.72 -2.98
N ILE A 23 -15.58 7.87 -2.23
CA ILE A 23 -16.15 6.97 -1.22
C ILE A 23 -15.43 7.13 0.13
N THR A 24 -16.15 6.87 1.22
CA THR A 24 -15.55 6.93 2.56
C THR A 24 -14.63 5.74 2.80
N ARG A 25 -13.65 5.87 3.71
CA ARG A 25 -12.76 4.73 4.05
C ARG A 25 -13.52 3.58 4.70
N ASP A 26 -14.55 3.89 5.49
CA ASP A 26 -15.42 2.89 6.08
C ASP A 26 -16.21 2.13 5.01
N GLU A 27 -16.82 2.83 4.06
CA GLU A 27 -17.53 2.19 2.94
C GLU A 27 -16.60 1.30 2.11
N PHE A 28 -15.37 1.77 1.84
CA PHE A 28 -14.38 1.03 1.08
C PHE A 28 -13.94 -0.26 1.78
N TYR A 29 -13.53 -0.19 3.05
CA TYR A 29 -12.97 -1.34 3.77
C TYR A 29 -13.99 -2.29 4.39
N ASN A 30 -15.27 -1.89 4.42
CA ASN A 30 -16.37 -2.77 4.81
C ASN A 30 -17.05 -3.44 3.60
N ASN A 31 -16.55 -3.23 2.37
CA ASN A 31 -17.05 -3.84 1.15
C ASN A 31 -15.93 -4.59 0.41
N SER A 32 -15.93 -5.92 0.55
CA SER A 32 -14.90 -6.78 -0.04
C SER A 32 -14.81 -6.67 -1.58
N SER A 33 -15.93 -6.41 -2.27
CA SER A 33 -15.94 -6.23 -3.73
C SER A 33 -15.23 -4.95 -4.16
N LEU A 34 -15.38 -3.86 -3.40
CA LEU A 34 -14.63 -2.62 -3.65
C LEU A 34 -13.14 -2.82 -3.41
N GLU A 35 -12.77 -3.52 -2.33
CA GLU A 35 -11.36 -3.81 -2.04
C GLU A 35 -10.72 -4.68 -3.14
N ILE A 36 -11.41 -5.73 -3.61
CA ILE A 36 -10.94 -6.58 -4.72
C ILE A 36 -10.76 -5.75 -6.00
N THR A 37 -11.73 -4.90 -6.31
CA THR A 37 -11.71 -4.07 -7.52
C THR A 37 -10.54 -3.09 -7.48
N SER A 38 -10.36 -2.38 -6.36
CA SER A 38 -9.26 -1.44 -6.17
C SER A 38 -7.90 -2.12 -6.28
N ARG A 39 -7.71 -3.29 -5.66
CA ARG A 39 -6.47 -4.08 -5.80
C ARG A 39 -6.17 -4.45 -7.25
N ASN A 40 -7.19 -4.87 -8.01
CA ASN A 40 -7.02 -5.17 -9.43
C ASN A 40 -6.65 -3.91 -10.24
N THR A 41 -7.29 -2.78 -9.95
CA THR A 41 -6.97 -1.49 -10.59
C THR A 41 -5.53 -1.08 -10.31
N ILE A 42 -5.08 -1.10 -9.05
CA ILE A 42 -3.71 -0.75 -8.66
C ILE A 42 -2.69 -1.65 -9.33
N LYS A 43 -2.93 -2.97 -9.34
CA LYS A 43 -2.06 -3.94 -10.03
C LYS A 43 -1.94 -3.60 -11.53
N ASN A 44 -3.06 -3.32 -12.19
CA ASN A 44 -3.06 -2.96 -13.61
C ASN A 44 -2.30 -1.64 -13.87
N MET A 45 -2.49 -0.63 -13.03
CA MET A 45 -1.76 0.63 -13.12
C MET A 45 -0.25 0.43 -12.91
N ALA A 46 0.15 -0.42 -11.96
CA ALA A 46 1.55 -0.75 -11.73
C ALA A 46 2.18 -1.44 -12.94
N ILE A 47 1.47 -2.41 -13.52
CA ILE A 47 1.88 -3.13 -14.74
C ILE A 47 2.10 -2.18 -15.92
N GLN A 48 1.19 -1.22 -16.11
CA GLN A 48 1.31 -0.21 -17.17
C GLN A 48 2.46 0.76 -16.92
N SER A 49 2.83 0.96 -15.66
CA SER A 49 3.88 1.90 -15.25
C SER A 49 5.31 1.34 -15.40
N PHE A 50 5.48 0.02 -15.44
CA PHE A 50 6.80 -0.64 -15.47
C PHE A 50 7.70 -0.25 -16.65
N SER A 51 7.14 0.18 -17.79
CA SER A 51 7.91 0.66 -18.95
C SER A 51 8.11 2.18 -18.98
N VAL A 52 7.34 2.91 -18.18
CA VAL A 52 7.23 4.37 -18.22
C VAL A 52 7.94 5.04 -17.06
N TYR A 53 8.11 4.36 -15.93
CA TYR A 53 8.70 4.96 -14.73
C TYR A 53 9.92 4.17 -14.27
N ASP A 54 10.90 4.88 -13.73
CA ASP A 54 12.07 4.27 -13.11
C ASP A 54 11.75 3.73 -11.70
N ILE A 55 10.85 4.41 -10.99
CA ILE A 55 10.44 4.07 -9.63
C ILE A 55 8.92 4.16 -9.55
N ILE A 56 8.31 3.09 -9.05
CA ILE A 56 6.86 3.00 -8.83
C ILE A 56 6.66 2.75 -7.35
N ILE A 57 5.95 3.67 -6.69
CA ILE A 57 5.55 3.56 -5.30
C ILE A 57 4.09 3.16 -5.27
N ILE A 58 3.78 2.01 -4.70
CA ILE A 58 2.41 1.54 -4.49
C ILE A 58 2.03 1.90 -3.04
N ASP A 59 1.42 3.08 -2.87
CA ASP A 59 1.01 3.64 -1.59
C ASP A 59 -0.42 3.19 -1.25
N THR A 60 -0.52 1.98 -0.71
CA THR A 60 -1.78 1.31 -0.36
C THR A 60 -1.57 0.51 0.91
N MET A 61 -2.66 0.09 1.58
CA MET A 61 -2.52 -0.73 2.78
C MET A 61 -1.79 -2.06 2.55
N ALA A 62 -1.88 -2.64 1.34
CA ALA A 62 -1.24 -3.91 0.96
C ALA A 62 -1.29 -5.03 2.04
N TYR A 63 -2.37 -5.04 2.82
CA TYR A 63 -2.45 -5.72 4.11
C TYR A 63 -2.71 -7.24 3.98
N ILE A 64 -3.07 -7.70 2.78
CA ILE A 64 -3.33 -9.10 2.44
C ILE A 64 -2.14 -9.67 1.66
N LYS A 65 -1.66 -10.85 2.06
CA LYS A 65 -0.56 -11.61 1.44
C LYS A 65 -0.80 -11.92 -0.04
N SER A 66 -2.03 -12.31 -0.39
CA SER A 66 -2.38 -12.63 -1.78
C SER A 66 -2.17 -11.44 -2.72
N PHE A 67 -2.43 -10.22 -2.24
CA PHE A 67 -2.17 -9.01 -3.03
C PHE A 67 -0.69 -8.76 -3.24
N ARG A 68 0.13 -8.87 -2.18
CA ARG A 68 1.59 -8.74 -2.29
C ARG A 68 2.17 -9.80 -3.24
N TYR A 69 1.65 -11.03 -3.19
CA TYR A 69 2.00 -12.10 -4.11
C TYR A 69 1.66 -11.77 -5.57
N GLU A 70 0.49 -11.18 -5.85
CA GLU A 70 0.12 -10.77 -7.19
C GLU A 70 1.05 -9.68 -7.75
N ILE A 71 1.40 -8.68 -6.94
CA ILE A 71 2.36 -7.63 -7.32
C ILE A 71 3.74 -8.25 -7.59
N TYR A 72 4.22 -9.14 -6.73
CA TYR A 72 5.46 -9.87 -6.95
C TYR A 72 5.44 -10.66 -8.28
N CYS A 73 4.35 -11.36 -8.58
CA CYS A 73 4.20 -12.07 -9.84
C CYS A 73 4.27 -11.13 -11.04
N ALA A 74 3.64 -9.96 -10.96
CA ALA A 74 3.69 -8.94 -12.00
C ALA A 74 5.12 -8.41 -12.20
N CYS A 75 5.83 -8.09 -11.11
CA CYS A 75 7.23 -7.69 -11.17
C CYS A 75 8.10 -8.77 -11.80
N LYS A 76 7.96 -10.02 -11.35
CA LYS A 76 8.73 -11.17 -11.85
C LYS A 76 8.49 -11.40 -13.35
N ALA A 77 7.24 -11.34 -13.81
CA ALA A 77 6.89 -11.53 -15.21
C ALA A 77 7.56 -10.50 -16.12
N GLN A 78 7.71 -9.26 -15.64
CA GLN A 78 8.36 -8.18 -16.38
C GLN A 78 9.82 -7.94 -15.99
N ARG A 79 10.43 -8.85 -15.23
CA ARG A 79 11.82 -8.76 -14.76
C ARG A 79 12.12 -7.47 -13.98
N GLN A 80 11.12 -6.93 -13.29
CA GLN A 80 11.25 -5.79 -12.39
C GLN A 80 11.73 -6.25 -11.02
N LYS A 81 12.50 -5.38 -10.35
CA LYS A 81 12.85 -5.57 -8.94
C LYS A 81 11.76 -4.96 -8.07
N HIS A 82 11.48 -5.59 -6.94
CA HIS A 82 10.55 -5.08 -5.93
C HIS A 82 11.21 -5.03 -4.56
N LEU A 83 10.55 -4.33 -3.64
CA LEU A 83 10.89 -4.23 -2.21
C LEU A 83 9.56 -4.01 -1.48
N ILE A 84 9.36 -4.71 -0.37
CA ILE A 84 8.28 -4.38 0.56
C ILE A 84 8.83 -3.40 1.60
N LEU A 85 8.14 -2.28 1.77
CA LEU A 85 8.33 -1.37 2.90
C LEU A 85 7.19 -1.58 3.88
N HIS A 86 7.50 -2.14 5.04
CA HIS A 86 6.54 -2.32 6.12
C HIS A 86 6.72 -1.19 7.14
N VAL A 87 5.74 -0.29 7.19
CA VAL A 87 5.70 0.80 8.16
C VAL A 87 4.76 0.39 9.29
N SER A 88 5.29 0.23 10.50
CA SER A 88 4.55 -0.25 11.67
C SER A 88 4.47 0.82 12.76
N THR A 89 3.43 0.72 13.58
CA THR A 89 3.24 1.44 14.85
C THR A 89 2.12 0.75 15.63
N ASP A 90 1.99 1.04 16.93
CA ASP A 90 0.91 0.54 17.78
C ASP A 90 -0.48 0.96 17.28
N ILE A 91 -1.47 0.07 17.45
CA ILE A 91 -2.87 0.32 17.05
C ILE A 91 -3.47 1.56 17.74
N GLU A 92 -3.17 1.76 19.02
CA GLU A 92 -3.68 2.92 19.77
C GLU A 92 -3.10 4.23 19.22
N LYS A 93 -1.83 4.23 18.77
CA LYS A 93 -1.23 5.36 18.06
C LYS A 93 -1.92 5.58 16.71
N CYS A 94 -2.22 4.53 15.95
CA CYS A 94 -2.99 4.62 14.70
C CYS A 94 -4.36 5.29 14.92
N ILE A 95 -5.08 4.94 15.99
CA ILE A 95 -6.38 5.52 16.33
C ILE A 95 -6.24 7.02 16.62
N VAL A 96 -5.25 7.42 17.41
CA VAL A 96 -4.95 8.83 17.70
C VAL A 96 -4.54 9.60 16.44
N MET A 97 -3.69 9.02 15.58
CA MET A 97 -3.30 9.66 14.33
C MET A 97 -4.49 9.82 13.37
N ASN A 98 -5.38 8.84 13.34
CA ASN A 98 -6.60 8.88 12.54
C ASN A 98 -7.59 9.94 13.03
N SER A 99 -7.75 10.10 14.35
CA SER A 99 -8.64 11.13 14.92
C SER A 99 -8.17 12.56 14.63
N ASN A 100 -6.87 12.75 14.40
CA ASN A 100 -6.26 14.03 14.04
C ASN A 100 -6.35 14.38 12.55
N LYS A 101 -6.83 13.50 11.67
CA LYS A 101 -6.95 13.80 10.22
C LYS A 101 -8.14 14.73 9.94
N ASP A 102 -8.05 15.67 9.01
CA ASP A 102 -9.22 16.51 8.66
C ASP A 102 -10.24 15.80 7.76
N SER A 103 -9.77 14.83 6.97
CA SER A 103 -10.58 14.07 6.02
C SER A 103 -10.09 12.61 5.94
N THR A 104 -10.83 11.74 5.23
CA THR A 104 -10.45 10.32 5.03
C THR A 104 -10.23 9.52 6.33
N ARG A 105 -10.98 9.87 7.37
CA ARG A 105 -10.98 9.13 8.64
C ARG A 105 -11.61 7.75 8.47
N TYR A 106 -11.15 6.85 9.32
CA TYR A 106 -11.70 5.52 9.52
C TYR A 106 -12.45 5.51 10.85
N SER A 107 -13.56 4.80 10.93
CA SER A 107 -14.14 4.41 12.21
C SER A 107 -13.15 3.51 12.97
N GLU A 108 -13.16 3.58 14.29
CA GLU A 108 -12.33 2.70 15.11
C GLU A 108 -12.65 1.22 14.83
N THR A 109 -13.92 0.89 14.61
CA THR A 109 -14.38 -0.44 14.21
C THR A 109 -13.73 -0.91 12.90
N THR A 110 -13.62 -0.03 11.91
CA THR A 110 -12.96 -0.37 10.64
C THR A 110 -11.46 -0.53 10.82
N ILE A 111 -10.79 0.32 11.64
CA ILE A 111 -9.37 0.15 11.95
C ILE A 111 -9.12 -1.23 12.57
N ARG A 112 -9.87 -1.60 13.61
CA ARG A 112 -9.72 -2.89 14.30
C ARG A 112 -10.00 -4.07 13.35
N SER A 113 -11.05 -3.98 12.53
CA SER A 113 -11.36 -4.98 11.49
C SER A 113 -10.26 -5.15 10.43
N ILE A 114 -9.56 -4.07 10.06
CA ILE A 114 -8.40 -4.15 9.15
C ILE A 114 -7.23 -4.86 9.84
N VAL A 115 -6.95 -4.51 11.11
CA VAL A 115 -5.88 -5.14 11.89
C VAL A 115 -6.12 -6.63 12.09
N ASP A 116 -7.35 -7.05 12.37
CA ASP A 116 -7.70 -8.47 12.51
C ASP A 116 -7.46 -9.28 11.23
N ARG A 117 -7.54 -8.62 10.07
CA ARG A 117 -7.29 -9.20 8.74
C ARG A 117 -5.85 -9.02 8.27
N PHE A 118 -5.00 -8.32 9.01
CA PHE A 118 -3.65 -7.99 8.57
C PHE A 118 -2.74 -9.21 8.56
N GLU A 119 -2.15 -9.48 7.39
CA GLU A 119 -1.16 -10.54 7.23
C GLU A 119 0.24 -9.94 7.17
N TYR A 120 0.98 -10.04 8.28
CA TYR A 120 2.35 -9.53 8.40
C TYR A 120 3.25 -10.00 7.25
N PRO A 121 4.05 -9.12 6.64
CA PRO A 121 5.06 -9.51 5.67
C PRO A 121 6.09 -10.49 6.25
N ASN A 122 6.42 -11.54 5.51
CA ASN A 122 7.32 -12.59 5.97
C ASN A 122 8.61 -12.63 5.13
N LEU A 123 9.76 -12.40 5.78
CA LEU A 123 11.09 -12.41 5.12
C LEU A 123 11.43 -13.73 4.40
N ASN A 124 10.83 -14.85 4.82
CA ASN A 124 11.05 -16.16 4.21
C ASN A 124 10.23 -16.34 2.92
N ASP A 125 9.20 -15.52 2.72
CA ASP A 125 8.36 -15.57 1.55
C ASP A 125 9.00 -14.78 0.40
N ARG A 126 9.18 -15.42 -0.77
CA ARG A 126 9.82 -14.79 -1.94
C ARG A 126 9.11 -13.53 -2.43
N TRP A 127 7.81 -13.42 -2.22
CA TRP A 127 7.03 -12.24 -2.61
C TRP A 127 7.20 -11.08 -1.63
N ASP A 128 7.52 -11.35 -0.37
CA ASP A 128 7.74 -10.32 0.64
C ASP A 128 9.24 -9.93 0.76
N PHE A 129 10.15 -10.74 0.23
CA PHE A 129 11.58 -10.43 0.16
C PHE A 129 11.97 -9.66 -1.12
N PRO A 130 12.81 -8.61 -1.03
CA PRO A 130 13.36 -8.00 0.19
C PRO A 130 12.30 -7.22 0.98
N LEU A 131 12.42 -7.23 2.31
CA LEU A 131 11.56 -6.50 3.24
C LEU A 131 12.40 -5.51 4.04
N LEU A 132 11.98 -4.24 4.04
CA LEU A 132 12.46 -3.21 4.94
C LEU A 132 11.34 -2.85 5.91
N SER A 133 11.59 -2.98 7.21
CA SER A 133 10.64 -2.59 8.25
C SER A 133 11.09 -1.29 8.90
N VAL A 134 10.16 -0.36 9.07
CA VAL A 134 10.37 0.91 9.77
C VAL A 134 9.30 1.04 10.84
N ASP A 135 9.74 1.11 12.09
CA ASP A 135 8.87 1.48 13.19
C ASP A 135 8.83 3.01 13.29
N ILE A 136 7.64 3.58 13.13
CA ILE A 136 7.44 4.99 13.43
C ILE A 136 6.97 5.01 14.89
N TYR A 137 7.81 5.55 15.79
CA TYR A 137 7.64 5.73 17.26
C TYR A 137 8.27 4.68 18.19
#